data_AF-U7HPP8-F1
#
_entry.id   AF-U7HPP8-F1
#
_cell.length_a   1.000
_cell.length_b   1.000
_cell.length_c   1.000
_cell.angle_alpha   90.00
_cell.angle_beta   90.00
_cell.angle_gamma   90.00
#
_symmetry.space_group_name_H-M   'P 1'
#
loop_
_entity.id
_entity.type
_entity.pdbx_description
1 polymer ?
#
loop_
_entity_poly.entity_id
_entity_poly.type
_entity_poly.pdbx_seq_one_letter_code
_entity_poly.pdbx_strand_id
1 'polypeptide(L)'
;MLAIDRRTPLLLAIAAATAMLALTGWQGYQFWQNETQRTLPQLTREASTGADQARTVPDVQLSDLEVFGSATATPQNEDTNTENLPETNLRLSLRGVLAADGDFPGSALIEDDKGKTEAFLVGDELPGNARLRTVFANRVIIERSGKLENLYFPETEDRSGVDFASNDEPAYEAPPQQEVQVQRARPQTSASSADQQQRREEIRQRLEQLRQRLQNNN
;
A
#
# COMPACT_ATOMS: atom_id res chain seq x y z
N MET A 1 -5.15 -69.41 -17.80
CA MET A 1 -3.99 -68.80 -17.10
C MET A 1 -3.25 -67.96 -18.13
N LEU A 2 -3.38 -66.63 -18.06
CA LEU A 2 -2.69 -65.74 -19.01
C LEU A 2 -1.20 -65.78 -18.72
N ALA A 3 -0.41 -66.30 -19.67
CA ALA A 3 1.04 -66.24 -19.60
C ALA A 3 1.46 -64.78 -19.83
N ILE A 4 1.77 -64.07 -18.75
CA ILE A 4 2.40 -62.74 -18.81
C ILE A 4 3.81 -62.96 -19.37
N ASP A 5 4.00 -62.60 -20.64
CA ASP A 5 5.30 -62.61 -21.27
C ASP A 5 6.22 -61.59 -20.59
N ARG A 6 7.48 -61.96 -20.34
CA ARG A 6 8.46 -61.17 -19.56
C ARG A 6 8.72 -59.76 -20.11
N ARG A 7 8.32 -59.48 -21.36
CA ARG A 7 8.46 -58.18 -22.03
C ARG A 7 7.23 -57.27 -21.85
N THR A 8 6.08 -57.83 -21.51
CA THR A 8 4.86 -57.07 -21.25
C THR A 8 4.97 -56.08 -20.08
N PRO A 9 5.60 -56.39 -18.92
CA PRO A 9 5.73 -55.38 -17.86
C PRO A 9 6.67 -54.24 -18.25
N LEU A 10 7.70 -54.50 -19.07
CA LEU A 10 8.61 -53.46 -19.56
C LEU A 10 7.91 -52.51 -20.53
N LEU A 11 7.12 -53.05 -21.46
CA LEU A 11 6.34 -52.23 -22.40
C LEU A 11 5.28 -51.40 -21.68
N LEU A 12 4.64 -51.97 -20.65
CA LEU A 12 3.66 -51.26 -19.81
C LEU A 12 4.34 -50.15 -19.00
N ALA A 13 5.54 -50.38 -18.46
CA ALA A 13 6.30 -49.37 -17.75
C ALA A 13 6.72 -48.20 -18.66
N ILE A 14 7.16 -48.48 -19.88
CA ILE A 14 7.52 -47.44 -20.85
C ILE A 14 6.27 -46.64 -21.25
N ALA A 15 5.15 -47.30 -21.52
CA ALA A 15 3.88 -46.64 -21.85
C ALA A 15 3.35 -45.79 -20.68
N ALA A 16 3.50 -46.26 -19.44
CA ALA A 16 3.12 -45.49 -18.26
C ALA A 16 4.02 -44.26 -18.06
N ALA A 17 5.33 -44.39 -18.28
CA ALA A 17 6.28 -43.28 -18.16
C ALA A 17 6.02 -42.19 -19.23
N THR A 18 5.73 -42.59 -20.48
CA THR A 18 5.40 -41.62 -21.53
C THR A 18 4.05 -40.94 -21.27
N ALA A 19 3.05 -41.67 -20.80
CA ALA A 19 1.77 -41.10 -20.40
C ALA A 19 1.91 -40.10 -19.25
N MET A 20 2.72 -40.42 -18.24
CA MET A 20 2.97 -39.57 -17.08
C MET A 20 3.66 -38.26 -17.48
N LEU A 21 4.65 -38.30 -18.38
CA LEU A 21 5.30 -37.10 -18.91
C LEU A 21 4.34 -36.22 -19.72
N ALA A 22 3.48 -36.84 -20.53
CA ALA A 22 2.47 -36.12 -21.31
C ALA A 22 1.43 -35.43 -20.40
N LEU A 23 0.95 -36.11 -19.37
CA LEU A 23 0.01 -35.57 -18.38
C LEU A 23 0.60 -34.40 -17.58
N THR A 24 1.85 -34.54 -17.10
CA THR A 24 2.52 -33.47 -16.36
C THR A 24 2.79 -32.26 -17.24
N GLY A 25 3.20 -32.46 -18.49
CA GLY A 25 3.35 -31.38 -19.47
C GLY A 25 2.03 -30.67 -19.76
N TRP A 26 0.93 -31.42 -19.88
CA TRP A 26 -0.41 -30.86 -20.06
C TRP A 26 -0.87 -30.03 -18.86
N GLN A 27 -0.62 -30.49 -17.63
CA GLN A 27 -0.96 -29.76 -16.41
C GLN A 27 -0.20 -28.43 -16.29
N GLY A 28 1.11 -28.43 -16.59
CA GLY A 28 1.89 -27.20 -16.61
C GLY A 28 1.42 -26.20 -17.68
N TYR A 29 0.99 -26.70 -18.84
CA TYR A 29 0.44 -25.87 -19.91
C TYR A 29 -0.91 -25.23 -19.54
N GLN A 30 -1.78 -25.97 -18.85
CA GLN A 30 -3.05 -25.46 -18.32
C GLN A 30 -2.82 -24.37 -17.26
N PHE A 31 -1.85 -24.56 -16.37
CA PHE A 31 -1.46 -23.54 -15.38
C PHE A 31 -1.01 -22.24 -16.05
N TRP A 32 -0.12 -22.32 -17.04
CA TRP A 32 0.34 -21.15 -17.78
C TRP A 32 -0.79 -20.41 -18.51
N GLN A 33 -1.74 -21.13 -19.12
CA GLN A 33 -2.92 -20.49 -19.72
C GLN A 33 -3.79 -19.78 -18.69
N ASN A 34 -3.97 -20.36 -17.50
CA ASN A 34 -4.79 -19.79 -16.43
C ASN A 34 -4.16 -18.52 -15.84
N GLU A 35 -2.83 -18.50 -15.68
CA GLU A 35 -2.08 -17.29 -15.30
C GLU A 35 -2.21 -16.18 -16.37
N THR A 36 -2.19 -16.55 -17.66
CA THR A 36 -2.27 -15.58 -18.76
C THR A 36 -3.70 -15.01 -18.90
N GLN A 37 -4.73 -15.81 -18.63
CA GLN A 37 -6.14 -15.38 -18.65
C GLN A 37 -6.57 -14.58 -17.40
N ARG A 38 -5.75 -14.53 -16.35
CA ARG A 38 -5.97 -13.64 -15.18
C ARG A 38 -5.67 -12.17 -15.47
N THR A 39 -5.41 -11.79 -16.73
CA THR A 39 -5.24 -10.39 -17.13
C THR A 39 -6.38 -9.89 -17.99
N LEU A 40 -7.00 -8.83 -17.45
CA LEU A 40 -8.06 -7.97 -17.97
C LEU A 40 -9.50 -8.50 -17.82
N PRO A 41 -10.37 -7.79 -17.07
CA PRO A 41 -11.82 -7.98 -17.19
C PRO A 41 -12.20 -7.63 -18.63
N GLN A 42 -12.56 -8.65 -19.39
CA GLN A 42 -13.06 -8.49 -20.75
C GLN A 42 -14.42 -7.82 -20.67
N LEU A 43 -14.44 -6.50 -20.87
CA LEU A 43 -15.65 -5.77 -21.23
C LEU A 43 -16.14 -6.33 -22.56
N THR A 44 -17.04 -7.31 -22.51
CA THR A 44 -17.77 -7.78 -23.69
C THR A 44 -18.63 -6.63 -24.19
N ARG A 45 -18.06 -5.80 -25.07
CA ARG A 45 -18.80 -4.81 -25.84
C ARG A 45 -19.48 -5.56 -26.97
N GLU A 46 -20.67 -6.06 -26.70
CA GLU A 46 -21.59 -6.51 -27.74
C GLU A 46 -21.87 -5.31 -28.65
N ALA A 47 -21.26 -5.32 -29.84
CA ALA A 47 -21.57 -4.35 -30.88
C ALA A 47 -22.90 -4.74 -31.52
N SER A 48 -24.00 -4.34 -30.88
CA SER A 48 -25.31 -4.30 -31.53
C SER A 48 -25.35 -3.06 -32.43
N THR A 49 -25.26 -3.31 -33.74
CA THR A 49 -25.59 -2.33 -34.77
C THR A 49 -27.08 -2.00 -34.67
N GLY A 50 -27.42 -0.87 -34.04
CA GLY A 50 -28.80 -0.44 -33.85
C GLY A 50 -28.86 1.06 -33.61
N ALA A 51 -29.59 1.74 -34.49
CA ALA A 51 -29.79 3.17 -34.56
C ALA A 51 -30.23 3.85 -33.25
N ASP A 52 -29.87 5.13 -33.14
CA ASP A 52 -30.46 6.18 -32.29
C ASP A 52 -31.25 5.68 -31.07
N GLN A 53 -30.55 5.59 -29.93
CA GLN A 53 -31.21 5.70 -28.64
C GLN A 53 -30.50 6.79 -27.84
N ALA A 54 -31.28 7.78 -27.44
CA ALA A 54 -30.88 8.85 -26.54
C ALA A 54 -30.05 8.28 -25.40
N ARG A 55 -28.98 8.99 -25.07
CA ARG A 55 -27.99 8.61 -24.05
C ARG A 55 -28.68 8.58 -22.68
N THR A 56 -29.36 7.48 -22.37
CA THR A 56 -29.89 7.20 -21.04
C THR A 56 -28.68 6.99 -20.14
N VAL A 57 -28.39 7.99 -19.31
CA VAL A 57 -27.42 7.85 -18.23
C VAL A 57 -27.96 6.74 -17.32
N PRO A 58 -27.21 5.64 -17.12
CA PRO A 58 -27.62 4.60 -16.20
C PRO A 58 -27.78 5.22 -14.80
N ASP A 59 -28.96 5.09 -14.22
CA ASP A 59 -29.20 5.43 -12.82
C ASP A 59 -28.51 4.35 -11.97
N VAL A 60 -27.23 4.58 -11.68
CA VAL A 60 -26.43 3.70 -10.83
C VAL A 60 -26.44 4.27 -9.41
N GLN A 61 -27.06 3.55 -8.49
CA GLN A 61 -26.98 3.86 -7.06
C GLN A 61 -25.54 3.58 -6.61
N LEU A 62 -24.77 4.65 -6.47
CA LEU A 62 -23.36 4.59 -6.06
C LEU A 62 -23.16 3.91 -4.70
N SER A 63 -24.21 3.85 -3.89
CA SER A 63 -24.24 3.13 -2.61
C SER A 63 -24.15 1.61 -2.75
N ASP A 64 -24.57 1.05 -3.88
CA ASP A 64 -24.52 -0.39 -4.15
C ASP A 64 -23.22 -0.81 -4.85
N LEU A 65 -22.37 0.15 -5.23
CA LEU A 65 -21.07 -0.15 -5.80
C LEU A 65 -20.03 -0.33 -4.69
N GLU A 66 -19.57 -1.56 -4.53
CA GLU A 66 -18.45 -1.92 -3.67
C GLU A 66 -17.11 -1.59 -4.35
N VAL A 67 -16.86 -0.31 -4.66
CA VAL A 67 -15.66 0.15 -5.39
C VAL A 67 -14.36 -0.18 -4.65
N PHE A 68 -14.45 -0.38 -3.34
CA PHE A 68 -13.33 -0.72 -2.46
C PHE A 68 -13.43 -2.14 -1.89
N GLY A 69 -14.38 -2.95 -2.40
CA GLY A 69 -14.70 -4.29 -1.91
C GLY A 69 -15.71 -4.31 -0.76
N SER A 70 -16.46 -5.40 -0.64
CA SER A 70 -17.25 -5.72 0.56
C SER A 70 -16.33 -6.12 1.70
N ALA A 71 -16.57 -5.59 2.90
CA ALA A 71 -16.05 -6.20 4.12
C ALA A 71 -16.76 -7.55 4.30
N THR A 72 -16.24 -8.61 3.68
CA THR A 72 -16.65 -9.97 4.00
C THR A 72 -16.23 -10.16 5.45
N ALA A 73 -17.20 -10.30 6.34
CA ALA A 73 -16.92 -10.63 7.73
C ALA A 73 -16.25 -12.01 7.75
N THR A 74 -14.92 -12.02 7.68
CA THR A 74 -14.09 -13.19 7.96
C THR A 74 -14.54 -13.71 9.32
N PRO A 75 -14.74 -15.03 9.48
CA PRO A 75 -15.21 -15.59 10.74
C PRO A 75 -14.36 -15.02 11.87
N GLN A 76 -15.06 -14.26 12.70
CA GLN A 76 -14.59 -13.61 13.90
C GLN A 76 -13.78 -14.64 14.68
N ASN A 77 -12.45 -14.50 14.65
CA ASN A 77 -11.59 -15.23 15.56
C ASN A 77 -12.10 -14.88 16.96
N GLU A 78 -12.66 -15.89 17.62
CA GLU A 78 -13.24 -15.90 18.96
C GLU A 78 -12.91 -14.63 19.76
N ASP A 79 -13.96 -13.87 20.10
CA ASP A 79 -13.94 -12.73 21.03
C ASP A 79 -13.48 -13.17 22.44
N THR A 80 -12.24 -13.61 22.55
CA THR A 80 -11.52 -13.49 23.80
C THR A 80 -11.26 -12.01 23.94
N ASN A 81 -11.80 -11.37 24.97
CA ASN A 81 -11.62 -9.98 25.30
C ASN A 81 -10.13 -9.60 25.23
N THR A 82 -9.72 -9.16 24.04
CA THR A 82 -8.34 -8.89 23.62
C THR A 82 -8.02 -7.41 23.78
N GLU A 83 -9.00 -6.62 24.21
CA GLU A 83 -8.94 -5.18 24.35
C GLU A 83 -7.89 -4.75 25.39
N ASN A 84 -7.57 -5.61 26.35
CA ASN A 84 -6.62 -5.30 27.42
C ASN A 84 -5.70 -6.47 27.77
N LEU A 85 -4.80 -6.83 26.84
CA LEU A 85 -3.72 -7.76 27.12
C LEU A 85 -2.45 -7.02 27.56
N PRO A 86 -1.68 -7.56 28.53
CA PRO A 86 -0.42 -6.98 28.94
C PRO A 86 0.60 -7.00 27.79
N GLU A 87 1.52 -6.04 27.77
CA GLU A 87 2.66 -6.05 26.85
C GLU A 87 3.64 -7.18 27.22
N THR A 88 4.23 -7.80 26.19
CA THR A 88 5.19 -8.88 26.38
C THR A 88 6.49 -8.35 26.98
N ASN A 89 7.11 -9.17 27.83
CA ASN A 89 8.43 -8.91 28.39
C ASN A 89 9.54 -9.69 27.66
N LEU A 90 9.21 -10.37 26.56
CA LEU A 90 10.20 -11.04 25.73
C LEU A 90 11.05 -10.01 24.99
N ARG A 91 12.34 -10.33 24.83
CA ARG A 91 13.27 -9.54 24.01
C ARG A 91 13.10 -9.88 22.53
N LEU A 92 11.93 -9.55 22.01
CA LEU A 92 11.60 -9.70 20.59
C LEU A 92 11.32 -8.32 20.02
N SER A 93 11.70 -8.10 18.76
CA SER A 93 11.34 -6.88 18.04
C SER A 93 10.46 -7.20 16.85
N LEU A 94 9.26 -6.62 16.79
CA LEU A 94 8.37 -6.76 15.64
C LEU A 94 8.87 -5.89 14.48
N ARG A 95 9.28 -6.51 13.38
CA ARG A 95 9.82 -5.83 12.18
C ARG A 95 8.76 -5.60 11.12
N GLY A 96 7.76 -6.48 11.02
CA GLY A 96 6.68 -6.37 10.05
C GLY A 96 5.50 -7.28 10.39
N VAL A 97 4.34 -6.95 9.83
CA VAL A 97 3.11 -7.75 9.96
C VAL A 97 2.37 -7.77 8.63
N LEU A 98 1.71 -8.89 8.37
CA LEU A 98 0.72 -9.06 7.33
C LEU A 98 -0.51 -9.68 8.00
N ALA A 99 -1.57 -8.89 8.13
CA ALA A 99 -2.84 -9.38 8.65
C ALA A 99 -3.42 -10.45 7.73
N ALA A 100 -4.19 -11.39 8.29
CA ALA A 100 -4.87 -12.40 7.51
C ALA A 100 -5.91 -11.76 6.58
N ASP A 101 -5.97 -12.21 5.34
CA ASP A 101 -6.96 -11.77 4.35
C ASP A 101 -7.36 -12.95 3.46
N GLY A 102 -8.67 -13.20 3.35
CA GLY A 102 -9.24 -14.37 2.68
C GLY A 102 -8.64 -15.70 3.18
N ASP A 103 -8.02 -16.44 2.26
CA ASP A 103 -7.41 -17.75 2.53
C ASP A 103 -5.97 -17.66 3.06
N PHE A 104 -5.38 -16.46 3.13
CA PHE A 104 -3.99 -16.29 3.56
C PHE A 104 -3.91 -16.09 5.08
N PRO A 105 -3.20 -16.98 5.81
CA PRO A 105 -3.02 -16.80 7.24
C PRO A 105 -2.15 -15.57 7.51
N GLY A 106 -2.43 -14.89 8.63
CA GLY A 106 -1.63 -13.77 9.08
C GLY A 106 -0.18 -14.21 9.35
N SER A 107 0.78 -13.32 9.07
CA SER A 107 2.20 -13.57 9.29
C SER A 107 2.91 -12.36 9.87
N ALA A 108 4.02 -12.59 10.56
CA ALA A 108 4.80 -11.54 11.20
C ALA A 108 6.29 -11.78 11.00
N LEU A 109 7.05 -10.70 10.78
CA LEU A 109 8.51 -10.71 10.80
C LEU A 109 8.96 -10.30 12.19
N ILE A 110 9.61 -11.21 12.90
CA ILE A 110 10.02 -11.03 14.30
C ILE A 110 11.51 -11.27 14.41
N GLU A 111 12.20 -10.34 15.06
CA GLU A 111 13.61 -10.42 15.39
C GLU A 111 13.80 -10.95 16.81
N ASP A 112 14.70 -11.92 16.97
CA ASP A 112 15.08 -12.48 18.26
C ASP A 112 16.11 -11.64 19.02
N ASP A 113 16.48 -12.08 20.23
CA ASP A 113 17.47 -11.43 21.07
C ASP A 113 18.91 -11.48 20.51
N LYS A 114 19.12 -12.26 19.45
CA LYS A 114 20.39 -12.40 18.73
C LYS A 114 20.41 -11.54 17.45
N GLY A 115 19.34 -10.80 17.17
CA GLY A 115 19.22 -9.96 15.97
C GLY A 115 18.84 -10.74 14.71
N LYS A 116 18.39 -11.99 14.83
CA LYS A 116 17.93 -12.79 13.69
C LYS A 116 16.45 -12.53 13.45
N THR A 117 16.11 -12.01 12.26
CA THR A 117 14.73 -11.81 11.83
C THR A 117 14.23 -13.01 11.03
N GLU A 118 13.07 -13.53 11.40
CA GLU A 118 12.39 -14.62 10.70
C GLU A 118 10.90 -14.32 10.50
N ALA A 119 10.29 -15.00 9.52
CA ALA A 119 8.86 -14.94 9.27
C ALA A 119 8.14 -16.08 9.99
N PHE A 120 7.07 -15.74 10.71
CA PHE A 120 6.23 -16.67 11.46
C PHE A 120 4.78 -16.53 11.02
N LEU A 121 4.08 -17.65 10.85
CA LEU A 121 2.65 -17.70 10.58
C LEU A 121 1.86 -17.83 11.89
N VAL A 122 0.58 -17.44 11.86
CA VAL A 122 -0.33 -17.73 12.97
C VAL A 122 -0.30 -19.23 13.30
N GLY A 123 -0.02 -19.55 14.56
CA GLY A 123 0.15 -20.91 15.06
C GLY A 123 1.60 -21.33 15.26
N ASP A 124 2.58 -20.62 14.67
CA ASP A 124 4.00 -20.96 14.78
C ASP A 124 4.58 -20.66 16.16
N GLU A 125 5.65 -21.38 16.50
CA GLU A 125 6.40 -21.19 17.74
C GLU A 125 7.51 -20.14 17.55
N LEU A 126 7.55 -19.21 18.49
CA LEU A 126 8.45 -18.07 18.54
C LEU A 126 9.61 -18.36 19.50
N PRO A 127 10.77 -17.70 19.32
CA PRO A 127 11.83 -17.71 20.31
C PRO A 127 11.32 -17.30 21.69
N GLY A 128 11.71 -18.03 22.74
CA GLY A 128 11.21 -17.81 24.10
C GLY A 128 9.98 -18.64 24.50
N ASN A 129 9.70 -19.73 23.77
CA ASN A 129 8.57 -20.66 24.02
C ASN A 129 7.21 -19.95 24.00
N ALA A 130 7.05 -19.01 23.07
CA ALA A 130 5.78 -18.34 22.81
C ALA A 130 5.19 -18.85 21.49
N ARG A 131 3.89 -18.67 21.28
CA ARG A 131 3.20 -19.05 20.05
C ARG A 131 2.49 -17.84 19.46
N LEU A 132 2.60 -17.62 18.15
CA LEU A 132 1.87 -16.55 17.48
C LEU A 132 0.38 -16.89 17.40
N ARG A 133 -0.49 -16.07 17.99
CA ARG A 133 -1.95 -16.33 18.04
C ARG A 133 -2.73 -15.54 17.02
N THR A 134 -2.46 -14.24 16.93
CA THR A 134 -3.21 -13.33 16.07
C THR A 134 -2.28 -12.23 15.60
N VAL A 135 -2.42 -11.83 14.33
CA VAL A 135 -1.66 -10.74 13.73
C VAL A 135 -2.61 -9.59 13.42
N PHE A 136 -2.31 -8.41 13.97
CA PHE A 136 -2.99 -7.15 13.66
C PHE A 136 -2.06 -6.23 12.88
N ALA A 137 -2.62 -5.19 12.29
CA ALA A 137 -1.86 -4.20 11.52
C ALA A 137 -0.79 -3.45 12.35
N ASN A 138 -1.00 -3.30 13.67
CA ASN A 138 -0.13 -2.52 14.55
C ASN A 138 0.54 -3.32 15.68
N ARG A 139 0.21 -4.61 15.83
CA ARG A 139 0.73 -5.47 16.90
C ARG A 139 0.49 -6.93 16.57
N VAL A 140 1.14 -7.81 17.31
CA VAL A 140 0.81 -9.24 17.30
C VAL A 140 0.47 -9.71 18.72
N ILE A 141 -0.40 -10.71 18.81
CA ILE A 141 -0.71 -11.40 20.06
C ILE A 141 0.04 -12.71 20.08
N ILE A 142 0.75 -12.92 21.17
CA ILE A 142 1.49 -14.14 21.42
C ILE A 142 0.94 -14.83 22.67
N GLU A 143 1.02 -16.14 22.70
CA GLU A 143 0.70 -16.95 23.86
C GLU A 143 1.97 -17.54 24.44
N ARG A 144 2.23 -17.30 25.72
CA ARG A 144 3.37 -17.88 26.43
C ARG A 144 2.88 -18.53 27.72
N SER A 145 3.11 -19.83 27.84
CA SER A 145 2.68 -20.61 29.01
C SER A 145 1.18 -20.43 29.34
N GLY A 146 0.32 -20.35 28.31
CA GLY A 146 -1.12 -20.16 28.46
C GLY A 146 -1.58 -18.72 28.75
N LYS A 147 -0.68 -17.73 28.72
CA LYS A 147 -1.03 -16.31 28.87
C LYS A 147 -0.88 -15.58 27.55
N LEU A 148 -1.87 -14.76 27.20
CA LEU A 148 -1.84 -13.90 26.03
C LEU A 148 -1.13 -12.58 26.36
N GLU A 149 -0.21 -12.16 25.50
CA GLU A 149 0.59 -10.95 25.62
C GLU A 149 0.61 -10.20 24.27
N ASN A 150 0.69 -8.86 24.29
CA ASN A 150 0.85 -8.02 23.11
C ASN A 150 2.33 -7.79 22.82
N LEU A 151 2.76 -7.95 21.57
CA LEU A 151 4.05 -7.48 21.06
C LEU A 151 3.81 -6.34 20.06
N TYR A 152 4.28 -5.15 20.40
CA TYR A 152 4.17 -3.96 19.56
C TYR A 152 5.39 -3.77 18.67
N PHE A 153 5.24 -2.90 17.68
CA PHE A 153 6.39 -2.36 16.95
C PHE A 153 7.30 -1.59 17.92
N PRO A 154 8.63 -1.71 17.76
CA PRO A 154 9.56 -0.92 18.56
C PRO A 154 9.28 0.57 18.33
N GLU A 155 9.25 1.35 19.41
CA GLU A 155 9.17 2.81 19.33
C GLU A 155 10.47 3.35 18.74
N THR A 156 10.51 3.55 17.43
CA THR A 156 11.62 4.23 16.77
C THR A 156 11.50 5.74 16.96
N GLU A 157 12.52 6.34 17.58
CA GLU A 157 12.72 7.79 17.59
C GLU A 157 13.04 8.33 16.17
N ASP A 158 13.47 7.45 15.26
CA ASP A 158 13.81 7.77 13.87
C ASP A 158 12.80 7.19 12.87
N ARG A 159 11.72 7.93 12.61
CA ARG A 159 10.79 7.67 11.50
C ARG A 159 11.28 8.21 10.14
N SER A 160 12.57 8.54 10.03
CA SER A 160 13.17 9.21 8.87
C SER A 160 13.38 8.33 7.64
N GLY A 161 13.00 7.05 7.69
CA GLY A 161 13.25 6.08 6.61
C GLY A 161 12.02 5.47 5.94
N VAL A 162 10.80 5.91 6.25
CA VAL A 162 9.60 5.47 5.52
C VAL A 162 9.29 6.47 4.40
N ASP A 163 10.05 6.37 3.31
CA ASP A 163 9.61 6.92 2.03
C ASP A 163 8.48 6.02 1.53
N PHE A 164 7.24 6.40 1.82
CA PHE A 164 6.12 5.91 1.03
C PHE A 164 6.46 6.21 -0.41
N ALA A 165 6.54 5.18 -1.26
CA ALA A 165 6.46 5.34 -2.69
C ALA A 165 5.08 5.95 -2.97
N SER A 166 5.01 7.27 -2.83
CA SER A 166 3.93 8.08 -3.34
C SER A 166 3.89 7.71 -4.81
N ASN A 167 2.75 7.22 -5.28
CA ASN A 167 2.51 7.21 -6.71
C ASN A 167 2.79 8.65 -7.18
N ASP A 168 3.91 8.86 -7.86
CA ASP A 168 4.13 10.04 -8.69
C ASP A 168 3.10 9.96 -9.81
N GLU A 169 1.86 10.27 -9.46
CA GLU A 169 0.91 10.81 -10.41
C GLU A 169 1.57 12.11 -10.91
N PRO A 170 1.83 12.27 -12.23
CA PRO A 170 2.32 13.53 -12.73
C PRO A 170 1.26 14.58 -12.41
N ALA A 171 1.52 15.36 -11.36
CA ALA A 171 0.68 16.46 -10.94
C ALA A 171 0.52 17.40 -12.13
N TYR A 172 -0.68 17.42 -12.71
CA TYR A 172 -1.09 18.47 -13.60
C TYR A 172 -0.91 19.78 -12.83
N GLU A 173 0.08 20.57 -13.24
CA GLU A 173 0.44 21.84 -12.63
C GLU A 173 -0.72 22.82 -12.82
N ALA A 174 -1.61 22.86 -11.83
CA ALA A 174 -2.63 23.89 -11.75
C ALA A 174 -1.94 25.23 -11.42
N PRO A 175 -2.27 26.32 -12.13
CA PRO A 175 -1.64 27.62 -11.92
C PRO A 175 -1.85 28.11 -10.47
N PRO A 176 -0.86 28.83 -9.90
CA PRO A 176 -0.83 29.12 -8.47
C PRO A 176 -1.97 30.05 -8.05
N GLN A 177 -2.89 29.50 -7.26
CA GLN A 177 -3.84 30.28 -6.47
C GLN A 177 -3.15 30.65 -5.15
N GLN A 178 -2.84 31.93 -5.01
CA GLN A 178 -2.30 32.49 -3.77
C GLN A 178 -3.43 32.54 -2.71
N GLU A 179 -3.40 31.60 -1.77
CA GLU A 179 -4.14 31.71 -0.52
C GLU A 179 -3.34 32.52 0.51
N VAL A 180 -3.96 33.58 1.01
CA VAL A 180 -3.40 34.55 1.94
C VAL A 180 -3.45 33.96 3.36
N GLN A 181 -2.30 33.65 3.96
CA GLN A 181 -2.19 33.40 5.40
C GLN A 181 -1.55 34.59 6.12
N VAL A 182 -2.32 35.16 7.04
CA VAL A 182 -2.02 36.38 7.79
C VAL A 182 -1.19 36.00 9.02
N GLN A 183 0.15 36.08 8.94
CA GLN A 183 1.03 35.99 10.12
C GLN A 183 1.53 37.39 10.53
N ARG A 184 1.06 37.85 11.69
CA ARG A 184 1.49 39.06 12.38
C ARG A 184 2.97 38.95 12.76
N ALA A 185 3.86 39.63 12.04
CA ALA A 185 5.22 39.93 12.48
C ALA A 185 5.44 41.46 12.46
N ARG A 186 5.84 42.01 13.60
CA ARG A 186 6.15 43.44 13.79
C ARG A 186 7.34 43.84 12.90
N PRO A 187 7.26 44.94 12.12
CA PRO A 187 8.43 45.43 11.39
C PRO A 187 9.33 46.25 12.32
N GLN A 188 10.58 45.80 12.48
CA GLN A 188 11.67 46.63 13.00
C GLN A 188 12.18 47.50 11.85
N THR A 189 11.78 48.77 11.84
CA THR A 189 12.36 49.79 10.97
C THR A 189 13.50 50.49 11.69
N SER A 190 14.73 50.20 11.31
CA SER A 190 15.86 51.12 11.49
C SER A 190 16.58 51.27 10.16
N ALA A 191 15.85 51.76 9.14
CA ALA A 191 16.48 52.36 7.97
C ALA A 191 17.06 53.71 8.41
N SER A 192 18.38 53.87 8.28
CA SER A 192 19.10 55.04 8.74
C SER A 192 18.51 56.31 8.11
N SER A 193 18.50 57.42 8.84
CA SER A 193 17.95 58.70 8.36
C SER A 193 18.63 59.20 7.08
N ALA A 194 19.88 58.81 6.85
CA ALA A 194 20.61 59.08 5.63
C ALA A 194 19.98 58.37 4.41
N ASP A 195 19.61 57.09 4.54
CA ASP A 195 18.97 56.32 3.46
C ASP A 195 17.59 56.89 3.10
N GLN A 196 16.85 57.39 4.09
CA GLN A 196 15.55 58.02 3.87
C GLN A 196 15.69 59.40 3.19
N GLN A 197 16.76 60.15 3.48
CA GLN A 197 17.06 61.41 2.80
C GLN A 197 17.45 61.18 1.34
N GLN A 198 18.33 60.21 1.07
CA GLN A 198 18.69 59.82 -0.30
C GLN A 198 17.48 59.39 -1.12
N ARG A 199 16.62 58.53 -0.56
CA ARG A 199 15.41 58.08 -1.27
C ARG A 199 14.44 59.22 -1.59
N ARG A 200 14.36 60.25 -0.73
CA ARG A 200 13.53 61.43 -0.96
C ARG A 200 14.07 62.33 -2.07
N GLU A 201 15.38 62.43 -2.19
CA GLU A 201 16.03 63.19 -3.27
C GLU A 201 15.84 62.52 -4.62
N GLU A 202 16.00 61.19 -4.69
CA GLU A 202 15.74 60.41 -5.91
C GLU A 202 14.29 60.52 -6.37
N ILE A 203 13.33 60.49 -5.43
CA ILE A 203 11.91 60.64 -5.75
C ILE A 203 11.61 62.03 -6.31
N ARG A 204 12.22 63.09 -5.75
CA ARG A 204 12.07 64.46 -6.30
C ARG A 204 12.58 64.55 -7.72
N GLN A 205 13.76 64.02 -7.99
CA GLN A 205 14.34 64.04 -9.34
C GLN A 205 13.47 63.29 -10.35
N ARG A 206 12.93 62.11 -9.96
CA ARG A 206 12.01 61.35 -10.81
C ARG A 206 10.70 62.09 -11.08
N LEU A 207 10.15 62.78 -10.08
CA LEU A 207 8.93 63.58 -10.24
C LEU A 207 9.13 64.76 -11.18
N GLU A 208 10.29 65.42 -11.12
CA GLU A 208 10.62 66.52 -12.02
C GLU A 208 10.81 66.06 -13.46
N GLN A 209 11.51 64.93 -13.66
CA GLN A 209 11.64 64.31 -14.99
C GLN A 209 10.27 63.93 -15.57
N LEU A 210 9.38 63.38 -14.74
CA LEU A 210 8.04 63.01 -15.18
C LEU A 210 7.21 64.25 -15.54
N ARG A 211 7.33 65.32 -14.75
CA ARG A 211 6.67 66.60 -15.04
C ARG A 211 7.15 67.20 -16.36
N GLN A 212 8.46 67.21 -16.61
CA GLN A 212 9.01 67.70 -17.89
C GLN A 212 8.53 66.86 -19.07
N ARG A 213 8.46 65.52 -18.94
CA ARG A 213 7.90 64.65 -19.98
C ARG A 213 6.45 64.98 -20.31
N LEU A 214 5.64 65.30 -19.31
CA LEU A 214 4.24 65.68 -19.52
C LEU A 214 4.11 67.08 -20.13
N GLN A 215 5.04 67.98 -19.83
CA GLN A 215 5.04 69.35 -20.38
C GLN A 215 5.53 69.39 -21.84
N ASN A 216 6.46 68.50 -22.22
CA ASN A 216 7.03 68.43 -23.58
C ASN A 216 6.24 67.50 -24.52
N ASN A 217 5.18 66.85 -24.02
CA ASN A 217 4.30 65.98 -24.77
C ASN A 217 2.89 66.58 -24.90
N ASN A 218 2.85 67.88 -25.23
CA ASN A 218 1.68 68.64 -25.68
C ASN A 218 2.15 69.80 -26.58
#